data_AF-A0A967V8V4-F1
#
_entry.id   AF-A0A967V8V4-F1
#
_cell.length_a   1.000
_cell.length_b   1.000
_cell.length_c   1.000
_cell.angle_alpha   90.00
_cell.angle_beta   90.00
_cell.angle_gamma   90.00
#
_symmetry.space_group_name_H-M   'P 1'
#
loop_
_entity.id
_entity.type
_entity.pdbx_description
1 polymer ?
#
loop_
_entity_poly.entity_id
_entity_poly.type
_entity_poly.pdbx_seq_one_letter_code
_entity_poly.pdbx_strand_id
1 'polypeptide(L)'
;MAKKKNKLVPYDMVSPGFEGIYTGKKSSSEGESDDAGNEIHRWPVFTWTSPGQEKDWDEEIRHINSMQSKLGDLDDSTRQIRAHIGSLVPCDSGFPVTVDELLNAIGRGKLDEPSFHNGCWCSAMWWEQKTTQPFHIESMRTIHAVLTGYLAGKGKEEFIKRYPHAANFINRTYEWLGSASKLTDVQKLMMERVLLIFDFFSKSSFTAPGSHSPLKESELQDMEALGKDVFYDENGRGPRLDAEISELAGLPKIRPEWDYPPYLEAFDKLKDKQKQELYKTCCAIASGIHTASDCHHNTFRYIEGWIHGIGTGRLGIPTRKAQSEKQRLGHMLFGYVLGLDKWLVGMPMQFLLIDLGHIDLGFDPKNEILRVYAYLGEKKTPVKEWLVACLWYTLTYNPMAGYSAGPDPMAGYPVGLVQHKELLERAEQVGISPREWMDSALGNDS
;
A
#
# COMPACT_ATOMS: atom_id res chain seq x y z
N MET A 1 -16.65 34.43 3.85
CA MET A 1 -17.10 33.04 3.56
C MET A 1 -15.89 32.13 3.56
N ALA A 2 -16.04 30.87 3.97
CA ALA A 2 -14.97 29.88 3.87
C ALA A 2 -14.70 29.53 2.39
N LYS A 3 -13.44 29.25 2.04
CA LYS A 3 -13.08 28.77 0.69
C LYS A 3 -13.64 27.36 0.47
N LYS A 4 -13.81 26.96 -0.80
CA LYS A 4 -14.29 25.62 -1.15
C LYS A 4 -13.30 24.57 -0.66
N LYS A 5 -13.79 23.55 0.05
CA LYS A 5 -13.02 22.38 0.47
C LYS A 5 -12.33 21.71 -0.73
N ASN A 6 -11.12 21.19 -0.52
CA ASN A 6 -10.28 20.47 -1.49
C ASN A 6 -9.88 21.31 -2.72
N LYS A 7 -10.02 22.64 -2.65
CA LYS A 7 -9.44 23.54 -3.65
C LYS A 7 -7.97 23.75 -3.33
N LEU A 8 -7.09 23.60 -4.32
CA LEU A 8 -5.67 23.90 -4.19
C LEU A 8 -5.46 25.36 -3.76
N VAL A 9 -4.52 25.58 -2.85
CA VAL A 9 -4.09 26.92 -2.47
C VAL A 9 -3.18 27.50 -3.56
N PRO A 10 -3.12 28.83 -3.72
CA PRO A 10 -2.21 29.46 -4.68
C PRO A 10 -0.73 29.14 -4.38
N TYR A 11 0.13 29.21 -5.40
CA TYR A 11 1.54 28.81 -5.29
C TYR A 11 2.37 29.74 -4.40
N ASP A 12 1.99 31.00 -4.22
CA ASP A 12 2.64 31.90 -3.25
C ASP A 12 2.48 31.44 -1.79
N MET A 13 1.57 30.48 -1.52
CA MET A 13 1.33 29.90 -0.20
C MET A 13 2.05 28.57 0.02
N VAL A 14 2.65 27.95 -1.00
CA VAL A 14 3.34 26.65 -0.89
C VAL A 14 4.70 26.70 -1.57
N SER A 15 5.71 26.16 -0.90
CA SER A 15 7.04 26.02 -1.48
C SER A 15 7.13 24.84 -2.45
N PRO A 16 8.12 24.83 -3.37
CA PRO A 16 8.45 23.64 -4.14
C PRO A 16 8.59 22.40 -3.27
N GLY A 17 8.02 21.28 -3.74
CA GLY A 17 7.95 20.04 -2.97
C GLY A 17 6.77 19.92 -2.01
N PHE A 18 5.91 20.93 -1.91
CA PHE A 18 4.66 20.90 -1.15
C PHE A 18 3.45 21.13 -2.04
N GLU A 19 2.32 20.58 -1.61
CA GLU A 19 0.99 20.97 -2.08
C GLU A 19 0.10 21.32 -0.89
N GLY A 20 -0.98 22.04 -1.15
CA GLY A 20 -1.91 22.45 -0.11
C GLY A 20 -3.32 22.67 -0.62
N ILE A 21 -4.31 22.42 0.24
CA ILE A 21 -5.73 22.62 -0.04
C ILE A 21 -6.42 23.39 1.08
N TYR A 22 -7.49 24.09 0.73
CA TYR A 22 -8.41 24.63 1.72
C TYR A 22 -9.28 23.52 2.33
N THR A 23 -9.43 23.51 3.65
CA THR A 23 -10.24 22.50 4.37
C THR A 23 -11.75 22.76 4.28
N GLY A 24 -12.14 24.00 3.92
CA GLY A 24 -13.51 24.48 3.98
C GLY A 24 -13.92 25.06 5.33
N LYS A 25 -13.00 25.13 6.30
CA LYS A 25 -13.24 25.68 7.63
C LYS A 25 -12.45 26.98 7.84
N LYS A 26 -12.79 27.69 8.93
CA LYS A 26 -12.00 28.81 9.45
C LYS A 26 -11.08 28.29 10.54
N SER A 27 -9.83 28.75 10.55
CA SER A 27 -8.85 28.35 11.56
C SER A 27 -9.24 28.85 12.94
N SER A 28 -9.21 27.97 13.94
CA SER A 28 -9.30 28.32 15.35
C SER A 28 -7.89 28.60 15.89
N SER A 29 -7.32 29.74 15.49
CA SER A 29 -6.08 30.35 16.01
C SER A 29 -4.75 29.56 16.02
N GLU A 30 -4.74 28.25 15.78
CA GLU A 30 -3.55 27.39 15.93
C GLU A 30 -3.13 26.65 14.65
N GLY A 31 -3.90 26.76 13.56
CA GLY A 31 -3.62 26.10 12.27
C GLY A 31 -3.15 27.05 11.17
N GLU A 32 -2.42 26.52 10.18
CA GLU A 32 -2.05 27.25 8.96
C GLU A 32 -3.29 27.82 8.27
N SER A 33 -3.27 29.11 7.94
CA SER A 33 -4.40 29.78 7.31
C SER A 33 -3.97 30.91 6.39
N ASP A 34 -4.85 31.27 5.46
CA ASP A 34 -4.68 32.49 4.66
C ASP A 34 -5.02 33.76 5.46
N ASP A 35 -4.77 34.93 4.87
CA ASP A 35 -5.05 36.24 5.49
C ASP A 35 -6.52 36.44 5.88
N ALA A 36 -7.43 35.68 5.26
CA ALA A 36 -8.85 35.69 5.59
C ALA A 36 -9.22 34.67 6.67
N GLY A 37 -8.25 33.95 7.24
CA GLY A 37 -8.42 32.91 8.26
C GLY A 37 -9.02 31.60 7.71
N ASN A 38 -8.96 31.35 6.41
CA ASN A 38 -9.33 30.04 5.85
C ASN A 38 -8.25 29.02 6.20
N GLU A 39 -8.63 27.92 6.83
CA GLU A 39 -7.72 26.86 7.22
C GLU A 39 -7.18 26.13 5.97
N ILE A 40 -5.88 25.84 6.00
CA ILE A 40 -5.11 25.19 4.96
C ILE A 40 -4.53 23.90 5.50
N HIS A 41 -4.61 22.83 4.69
CA HIS A 41 -3.89 21.60 4.94
C HIS A 41 -2.77 21.48 3.89
N ARG A 42 -1.51 21.55 4.34
CA ARG A 42 -0.31 21.45 3.51
C ARG A 42 0.42 20.13 3.78
N TRP A 43 0.93 19.50 2.73
CA TRP A 43 1.68 18.24 2.84
C TRP A 43 2.84 18.20 1.83
N PRO A 44 3.93 17.49 2.15
CA PRO A 44 5.01 17.28 1.20
C PRO A 44 4.56 16.26 0.14
N VAL A 45 4.97 16.47 -1.10
CA VAL A 45 4.63 15.59 -2.21
C VAL A 45 5.74 14.57 -2.53
N PHE A 46 6.66 14.35 -1.59
CA PHE A 46 7.63 13.26 -1.64
C PHE A 46 7.24 12.21 -0.59
N THR A 47 7.06 10.97 -1.02
CA THR A 47 6.67 9.87 -0.14
C THR A 47 7.70 9.69 0.99
N TRP A 48 7.24 9.35 2.19
CA TRP A 48 8.08 9.16 3.39
C TRP A 48 8.77 10.42 3.92
N THR A 49 8.32 11.60 3.51
CA THR A 49 8.73 12.88 4.09
C THR A 49 7.57 13.51 4.85
N SER A 50 7.90 14.34 5.84
CA SER A 50 6.96 15.10 6.66
C SER A 50 7.30 16.59 6.64
N PRO A 51 6.33 17.49 6.89
CA PRO A 51 6.63 18.91 7.12
C PRO A 51 7.70 19.10 8.19
N GLY A 52 8.66 20.00 7.97
CA GLY A 52 9.78 20.24 8.90
C GLY A 52 11.03 19.38 8.67
N GLN A 53 11.01 18.44 7.72
CA GLN A 53 12.16 17.61 7.33
C GLN A 53 12.89 18.11 6.07
N GLU A 54 12.62 19.34 5.63
CA GLU A 54 13.12 19.88 4.36
C GLU A 54 14.66 19.95 4.33
N LYS A 55 15.28 20.19 5.50
CA LYS A 55 16.74 20.19 5.66
C LYS A 55 17.37 18.82 5.38
N ASP A 56 16.60 17.74 5.57
CA ASP A 56 17.04 16.35 5.44
C ASP A 56 16.72 15.79 4.03
N TRP A 57 16.09 16.59 3.16
CA TRP A 57 15.85 16.22 1.76
C TRP A 57 17.16 16.02 1.01
N ASP A 58 17.26 14.93 0.26
CA ASP A 58 18.43 14.57 -0.53
C ASP A 58 18.64 15.49 -1.75
N GLU A 59 19.76 15.31 -2.46
CA GLU A 59 20.09 16.12 -3.64
C GLU A 59 19.13 15.90 -4.80
N GLU A 60 18.52 14.72 -4.90
CA GLU A 60 17.53 14.37 -5.91
C GLU A 60 16.25 15.18 -5.74
N ILE A 61 15.69 15.22 -4.52
CA ILE A 61 14.54 16.06 -4.15
C ILE A 61 14.86 17.54 -4.44
N ARG A 62 16.05 18.01 -4.04
CA ARG A 62 16.46 19.40 -4.28
C ARG A 62 16.54 19.72 -5.77
N HIS A 63 17.06 18.80 -6.59
CA HIS A 63 17.10 18.95 -8.04
C HIS A 63 15.69 19.04 -8.64
N ILE A 64 14.79 18.13 -8.26
CA ILE A 64 13.40 18.10 -8.74
C ILE A 64 12.64 19.37 -8.32
N ASN A 65 12.87 19.86 -7.11
CA ASN A 65 12.28 21.13 -6.64
C ASN A 65 12.87 22.35 -7.37
N SER A 66 14.14 22.31 -7.76
CA SER A 66 14.75 23.32 -8.64
C SER A 66 14.10 23.32 -10.03
N MET A 67 13.79 22.14 -10.60
CA MET A 67 13.00 22.04 -11.83
C MET A 67 11.62 22.68 -11.66
N GLN A 68 10.88 22.37 -10.58
CA GLN A 68 9.59 23.00 -10.30
C GLN A 68 9.70 24.53 -10.24
N SER A 69 10.72 25.03 -9.54
CA SER A 69 10.93 26.47 -9.35
C SER A 69 11.13 27.21 -10.68
N LYS A 70 11.80 26.58 -11.66
CA LYS A 70 12.02 27.13 -13.00
C LYS A 70 10.74 27.18 -13.85
N LEU A 71 9.78 26.30 -13.56
CA LEU A 71 8.49 26.29 -14.28
C LEU A 71 7.56 27.41 -13.81
N GLY A 72 7.72 27.90 -12.59
CA GLY A 72 6.82 28.88 -11.98
C GLY A 72 5.46 28.27 -11.65
N ASP A 73 4.40 29.07 -11.77
CA ASP A 73 3.05 28.63 -11.45
C ASP A 73 2.54 27.60 -12.47
N LEU A 74 2.17 26.43 -11.96
CA LEU A 74 1.54 25.34 -12.71
C LEU A 74 0.01 25.34 -12.53
N ASP A 75 -0.69 24.87 -13.56
CA ASP A 75 -2.14 24.70 -13.50
C ASP A 75 -2.57 23.57 -12.53
N ASP A 76 -3.83 23.62 -12.09
CA ASP A 76 -4.39 22.65 -11.16
C ASP A 76 -4.26 21.21 -11.72
N SER A 77 -4.48 20.96 -13.02
CA SER A 77 -4.40 19.60 -13.57
C SER A 77 -2.99 19.00 -13.46
N THR A 78 -1.96 19.81 -13.64
CA THR A 78 -0.56 19.43 -13.46
C THR A 78 -0.25 19.15 -11.99
N ARG A 79 -0.71 20.02 -11.09
CA ARG A 79 -0.55 19.87 -9.63
C ARG A 79 -1.22 18.62 -9.09
N GLN A 80 -2.39 18.31 -9.63
CA GLN A 80 -3.15 17.10 -9.34
C GLN A 80 -2.35 15.84 -9.72
N ILE A 81 -1.75 15.80 -10.92
CA ILE A 81 -0.87 14.68 -11.31
C ILE A 81 0.32 14.57 -10.33
N ARG A 82 0.97 15.70 -10.01
CA ARG A 82 2.09 15.73 -9.06
C ARG A 82 1.72 15.20 -7.68
N ALA A 83 0.59 15.63 -7.14
CA ALA A 83 0.07 15.17 -5.86
C ALA A 83 -0.26 13.67 -5.90
N HIS A 84 -0.80 13.17 -7.02
CA HIS A 84 -1.04 11.74 -7.19
C HIS A 84 0.25 10.93 -7.19
N ILE A 85 1.27 11.37 -7.93
CA ILE A 85 2.60 10.75 -7.92
C ILE A 85 3.13 10.67 -6.48
N GLY A 86 3.13 11.78 -5.74
CA GLY A 86 3.64 11.82 -4.35
C GLY A 86 2.90 10.92 -3.36
N SER A 87 1.63 10.58 -3.66
CA SER A 87 0.82 9.68 -2.83
C SER A 87 1.10 8.20 -3.03
N LEU A 88 1.82 7.83 -4.10
CA LEU A 88 2.05 6.44 -4.46
C LEU A 88 2.92 5.71 -3.45
N VAL A 89 2.53 4.47 -3.16
CA VAL A 89 3.35 3.50 -2.44
C VAL A 89 3.30 2.19 -3.22
N PRO A 90 4.44 1.63 -3.65
CA PRO A 90 4.49 0.37 -4.41
C PRO A 90 4.27 -0.84 -3.49
N CYS A 91 3.14 -0.86 -2.82
CA CYS A 91 2.81 -1.88 -1.84
C CYS A 91 1.75 -2.87 -2.33
N ASP A 92 1.01 -2.62 -3.40
CA ASP A 92 -0.10 -3.48 -3.85
C ASP A 92 0.08 -4.09 -5.25
N SER A 93 -0.71 -5.12 -5.55
CA SER A 93 -0.67 -5.85 -6.83
C SER A 93 -1.22 -5.07 -8.03
N GLY A 94 -2.09 -4.09 -7.79
CA GLY A 94 -2.69 -3.21 -8.79
C GLY A 94 -1.83 -1.98 -9.11
N PHE A 95 -0.71 -1.80 -8.40
CA PHE A 95 0.21 -0.67 -8.56
C PHE A 95 0.61 -0.38 -10.02
N PRO A 96 0.94 -1.37 -10.88
CA PRO A 96 1.28 -1.10 -12.28
C PRO A 96 0.19 -0.39 -13.07
N VAL A 97 -1.09 -0.67 -12.78
CA VAL A 97 -2.23 0.00 -13.44
C VAL A 97 -2.24 1.50 -13.09
N THR A 98 -1.87 1.83 -11.86
CA THR A 98 -1.77 3.22 -11.40
C THR A 98 -0.59 3.94 -12.06
N VAL A 99 0.53 3.24 -12.27
CA VAL A 99 1.67 3.79 -13.04
C VAL A 99 1.25 4.06 -14.48
N ASP A 100 0.56 3.13 -15.14
CA ASP A 100 0.03 3.32 -16.51
C ASP A 100 -0.93 4.52 -16.58
N GLU A 101 -1.83 4.68 -15.60
CA GLU A 101 -2.73 5.82 -15.48
C GLU A 101 -1.97 7.15 -15.36
N LEU A 102 -0.93 7.20 -14.52
CA LEU A 102 -0.09 8.38 -14.36
C LEU A 102 0.72 8.70 -15.61
N LEU A 103 1.31 7.70 -16.26
CA LEU A 103 2.00 7.88 -17.54
C LEU A 103 1.07 8.50 -18.57
N ASN A 104 -0.15 7.97 -18.68
CA ASN A 104 -1.18 8.50 -19.58
C ASN A 104 -1.60 9.92 -19.19
N ALA A 105 -1.75 10.21 -17.89
CA ALA A 105 -2.11 11.53 -17.38
C ALA A 105 -1.02 12.57 -17.67
N ILE A 106 0.25 12.22 -17.47
CA ILE A 106 1.42 13.01 -17.87
C ILE A 106 1.43 13.21 -19.40
N GLY A 107 1.09 12.16 -20.15
CA GLY A 107 0.95 12.18 -21.61
C GLY A 107 -0.04 13.23 -22.11
N ARG A 108 -1.21 13.29 -21.47
CA ARG A 108 -2.36 14.14 -21.85
C ARG A 108 -2.44 15.48 -21.11
N GLY A 109 -1.68 15.65 -20.03
CA GLY A 109 -1.74 16.82 -19.15
C GLY A 109 -2.93 16.83 -18.18
N LYS A 110 -3.62 15.70 -17.98
CA LYS A 110 -4.79 15.61 -17.08
C LYS A 110 -4.98 14.19 -16.54
N LEU A 111 -5.27 14.08 -15.25
CA LEU A 111 -5.66 12.83 -14.59
C LEU A 111 -7.11 12.45 -14.93
N ASP A 112 -7.37 11.16 -15.15
CA ASP A 112 -8.75 10.67 -15.29
C ASP A 112 -9.47 10.68 -13.93
N GLU A 113 -10.75 11.03 -13.94
CA GLU A 113 -11.58 11.06 -12.74
C GLU A 113 -12.77 10.10 -12.90
N PRO A 114 -12.99 9.18 -11.93
CA PRO A 114 -12.13 8.91 -10.78
C PRO A 114 -10.85 8.16 -11.20
N SER A 115 -9.74 8.36 -10.46
CA SER A 115 -8.52 7.57 -10.72
C SER A 115 -8.75 6.07 -10.46
N PHE A 116 -7.80 5.21 -10.81
CA PHE A 116 -7.89 3.78 -10.44
C PHE A 116 -7.56 3.55 -8.96
N HIS A 117 -6.50 4.19 -8.45
CA HIS A 117 -5.99 4.04 -7.09
C HIS A 117 -5.78 5.43 -6.44
N ASN A 118 -5.99 5.58 -5.12
CA ASN A 118 -5.94 6.87 -4.42
C ASN A 118 -4.59 7.17 -3.73
N GLY A 119 -3.55 6.40 -4.03
CA GLY A 119 -2.30 6.41 -3.25
C GLY A 119 -2.53 6.08 -1.76
N CYS A 120 -1.44 5.92 -1.00
CA CYS A 120 -1.49 5.54 0.41
C CYS A 120 -0.96 6.63 1.35
N TRP A 121 0.04 7.42 0.94
CA TRP A 121 0.77 8.35 1.82
C TRP A 121 0.03 9.67 2.09
N CYS A 122 -0.74 10.17 1.11
CA CYS A 122 -1.52 11.40 1.22
C CYS A 122 -2.93 11.19 0.66
N SER A 123 -3.54 10.06 1.01
CA SER A 123 -4.90 9.75 0.58
C SER A 123 -5.88 10.82 1.08
N ALA A 124 -6.90 11.15 0.28
CA ALA A 124 -7.97 12.09 0.61
C ALA A 124 -7.61 13.58 0.68
N MET A 125 -6.36 13.97 0.46
CA MET A 125 -5.99 15.38 0.58
C MET A 125 -6.67 16.25 -0.49
N TRP A 126 -7.03 15.69 -1.64
CA TRP A 126 -7.61 16.49 -2.72
C TRP A 126 -8.67 15.77 -3.58
N TRP A 127 -8.76 14.43 -3.54
CA TRP A 127 -9.89 13.65 -4.11
C TRP A 127 -10.79 13.05 -3.04
N GLU A 128 -11.95 12.55 -3.47
CA GLU A 128 -12.80 11.69 -2.66
C GLU A 128 -12.07 10.39 -2.28
N GLN A 129 -12.20 9.96 -1.03
CA GLN A 129 -11.66 8.67 -0.58
C GLN A 129 -12.39 7.52 -1.27
N LYS A 130 -11.62 6.56 -1.78
CA LYS A 130 -12.09 5.27 -2.25
C LYS A 130 -11.09 4.21 -1.80
N THR A 131 -11.56 2.96 -1.77
CA THR A 131 -10.70 1.82 -1.46
C THR A 131 -9.55 1.72 -2.45
N THR A 132 -8.40 1.24 -2.01
CA THR A 132 -7.22 1.09 -2.88
C THR A 132 -7.46 0.18 -4.10
N GLN A 133 -8.47 -0.70 -4.09
CA GLN A 133 -8.76 -1.59 -5.21
C GLN A 133 -10.23 -1.55 -5.61
N PRO A 134 -10.55 -1.73 -6.90
CA PRO A 134 -11.92 -1.99 -7.34
C PRO A 134 -12.49 -3.25 -6.68
N PHE A 135 -13.78 -3.22 -6.36
CA PHE A 135 -14.52 -4.35 -5.79
C PHE A 135 -13.98 -4.91 -4.46
N HIS A 136 -13.20 -4.11 -3.71
CA HIS A 136 -12.66 -4.52 -2.42
C HIS A 136 -13.77 -4.94 -1.45
N ILE A 137 -14.79 -4.09 -1.28
CA ILE A 137 -15.89 -4.30 -0.34
C ILE A 137 -16.70 -5.54 -0.73
N GLU A 138 -16.98 -5.73 -2.02
CA GLU A 138 -17.69 -6.87 -2.57
C GLU A 138 -16.92 -8.17 -2.34
N SER A 139 -15.60 -8.13 -2.49
CA SER A 139 -14.70 -9.25 -2.22
C SER A 139 -14.72 -9.60 -0.72
N MET A 140 -14.62 -8.62 0.16
CA MET A 140 -14.72 -8.82 1.62
C MET A 140 -16.08 -9.39 2.03
N ARG A 141 -17.19 -8.87 1.48
CA ARG A 141 -18.55 -9.39 1.71
C ARG A 141 -18.70 -10.83 1.22
N THR A 142 -18.10 -11.16 0.08
CA THR A 142 -18.11 -12.52 -0.47
C THR A 142 -17.37 -13.48 0.46
N ILE A 143 -16.17 -13.11 0.91
CA ILE A 143 -15.40 -13.92 1.87
C ILE A 143 -16.20 -14.10 3.17
N HIS A 144 -16.73 -13.01 3.72
CA HIS A 144 -17.57 -13.05 4.92
C HIS A 144 -18.75 -14.02 4.76
N ALA A 145 -19.53 -13.87 3.68
CA ALA A 145 -20.69 -14.72 3.42
C ALA A 145 -20.32 -16.21 3.29
N VAL A 146 -19.19 -16.51 2.65
CA VAL A 146 -18.67 -17.88 2.51
C VAL A 146 -18.28 -18.46 3.87
N LEU A 147 -17.54 -17.70 4.69
CA LEU A 147 -17.06 -18.16 5.99
C LEU A 147 -18.20 -18.33 7.01
N THR A 148 -19.11 -17.37 7.11
CA THR A 148 -20.31 -17.49 7.96
C THR A 148 -21.19 -18.65 7.51
N GLY A 149 -21.37 -18.79 6.19
CA GLY A 149 -22.12 -19.89 5.61
C GLY A 149 -21.53 -21.26 5.89
N TYR A 150 -20.20 -21.37 5.77
CA TYR A 150 -19.45 -22.57 6.13
C TYR A 150 -19.69 -22.95 7.60
N LEU A 151 -19.56 -22.00 8.54
CA LEU A 151 -19.82 -22.24 9.96
C LEU A 151 -21.26 -22.68 10.24
N ALA A 152 -22.22 -22.21 9.43
CA ALA A 152 -23.62 -22.65 9.47
C ALA A 152 -23.87 -24.02 8.81
N GLY A 153 -22.84 -24.71 8.33
CA GLY A 153 -22.94 -26.04 7.72
C GLY A 153 -23.44 -26.04 6.28
N LYS A 154 -23.44 -24.90 5.60
CA LYS A 154 -23.81 -24.83 4.17
C LYS A 154 -22.74 -25.48 3.31
N GLY A 155 -23.15 -26.06 2.18
CA GLY A 155 -22.23 -26.69 1.22
C GLY A 155 -21.56 -25.66 0.30
N LYS A 156 -20.30 -25.91 -0.09
CA LYS A 156 -19.57 -25.04 -1.03
C LYS A 156 -20.27 -24.84 -2.37
N GLU A 157 -21.07 -25.81 -2.83
CA GLU A 157 -21.71 -25.78 -4.14
C GLU A 157 -22.76 -24.67 -4.23
N GLU A 158 -23.41 -24.33 -3.10
CA GLU A 158 -24.29 -23.16 -2.97
C GLU A 158 -23.51 -21.86 -3.23
N PHE A 159 -22.33 -21.73 -2.63
CA PHE A 159 -21.49 -20.53 -2.76
C PHE A 159 -20.82 -20.41 -4.10
N ILE A 160 -20.36 -21.51 -4.70
CA ILE A 160 -19.78 -21.50 -6.06
C ILE A 160 -20.83 -21.05 -7.07
N LYS A 161 -22.08 -21.52 -6.93
CA LYS A 161 -23.19 -21.07 -7.78
C LYS A 161 -23.47 -19.57 -7.60
N ARG A 162 -23.39 -19.06 -6.36
CA ARG A 162 -23.64 -17.64 -6.05
C ARG A 162 -22.47 -16.72 -6.44
N TYR A 163 -21.25 -17.19 -6.30
CA TYR A 163 -20.00 -16.43 -6.49
C TYR A 163 -19.02 -17.20 -7.38
N PRO A 164 -19.34 -17.39 -8.68
CA PRO A 164 -18.51 -18.21 -9.57
C PRO A 164 -17.09 -17.67 -9.73
N HIS A 165 -16.90 -16.34 -9.64
CA HIS A 165 -15.58 -15.71 -9.69
C HIS A 165 -14.68 -16.09 -8.48
N ALA A 166 -15.26 -16.52 -7.35
CA ALA A 166 -14.55 -16.91 -6.14
C ALA A 166 -14.43 -18.43 -5.99
N ALA A 167 -14.78 -19.23 -7.00
CA ALA A 167 -14.88 -20.69 -6.90
C ALA A 167 -13.58 -21.35 -6.40
N ASN A 168 -12.42 -20.89 -6.84
CA ASN A 168 -11.12 -21.43 -6.43
C ASN A 168 -10.82 -21.12 -4.95
N PHE A 169 -11.15 -19.91 -4.48
CA PHE A 169 -11.04 -19.56 -3.07
C PHE A 169 -11.97 -20.45 -2.22
N ILE A 170 -13.25 -20.56 -2.61
CA ILE A 170 -14.25 -21.37 -1.91
C ILE A 170 -13.81 -22.84 -1.81
N ASN A 171 -13.34 -23.43 -2.92
CA ASN A 171 -12.86 -24.81 -2.92
C ASN A 171 -11.73 -25.03 -1.93
N ARG A 172 -10.71 -24.17 -1.94
CA ARG A 172 -9.59 -24.25 -1.00
C ARG A 172 -10.02 -24.07 0.45
N THR A 173 -10.88 -23.09 0.72
CA THR A 173 -11.42 -22.84 2.06
C THR A 173 -12.10 -24.08 2.65
N TYR A 174 -12.99 -24.71 1.88
CA TYR A 174 -13.70 -25.92 2.33
C TYR A 174 -12.77 -27.13 2.43
N GLU A 175 -11.79 -27.25 1.54
CA GLU A 175 -10.78 -28.31 1.62
C GLU A 175 -9.93 -28.19 2.89
N TRP A 176 -9.46 -26.98 3.22
CA TRP A 176 -8.62 -26.74 4.39
C TRP A 176 -9.37 -26.87 5.71
N LEU A 177 -10.59 -26.31 5.79
CA LEU A 177 -11.37 -26.33 7.02
C LEU A 177 -12.08 -27.67 7.25
N GLY A 178 -12.31 -28.45 6.19
CA GLY A 178 -13.01 -29.74 6.26
C GLY A 178 -14.51 -29.56 6.50
N SER A 179 -15.10 -30.39 7.37
CA SER A 179 -16.51 -30.25 7.76
C SER A 179 -16.62 -29.30 8.95
N ALA A 180 -17.55 -28.35 8.92
CA ALA A 180 -17.77 -27.42 10.03
C ALA A 180 -18.04 -28.13 11.36
N SER A 181 -18.74 -29.27 11.33
CA SER A 181 -19.00 -30.12 12.49
C SER A 181 -17.75 -30.78 13.10
N LYS A 182 -16.62 -30.80 12.38
CA LYS A 182 -15.34 -31.34 12.84
C LYS A 182 -14.38 -30.26 13.36
N LEU A 183 -14.74 -28.97 13.25
CA LEU A 183 -13.93 -27.92 13.86
C LEU A 183 -13.94 -28.06 15.38
N THR A 184 -12.75 -27.94 15.97
CA THR A 184 -12.60 -27.81 17.41
C THR A 184 -13.15 -26.46 17.88
N ASP A 185 -13.45 -26.35 19.17
CA ASP A 185 -13.96 -25.09 19.72
C ASP A 185 -12.93 -23.96 19.61
N VAL A 186 -11.63 -24.27 19.73
CA VAL A 186 -10.53 -23.34 19.46
C VAL A 186 -10.59 -22.83 18.00
N GLN A 187 -10.75 -23.73 17.03
CA GLN A 187 -10.84 -23.33 15.61
C GLN A 187 -12.07 -22.47 15.33
N LYS A 188 -13.21 -22.74 15.97
CA LYS A 188 -14.41 -21.90 15.85
C LYS A 188 -14.16 -20.49 16.39
N LEU A 189 -13.55 -20.37 17.58
CA LEU A 189 -13.19 -19.06 18.15
C LEU A 189 -12.20 -18.30 17.25
N MET A 190 -11.21 -18.98 16.67
CA MET A 190 -10.29 -18.35 15.70
C MET A 190 -11.04 -17.86 14.44
N MET A 191 -12.01 -18.63 13.94
CA MET A 191 -12.85 -18.19 12.83
C MET A 191 -13.69 -16.97 13.19
N GLU A 192 -14.28 -16.94 14.39
CA GLU A 192 -15.01 -15.77 14.90
C GLU A 192 -14.09 -14.54 15.00
N ARG A 193 -12.86 -14.73 15.49
CA ARG A 193 -11.86 -13.66 15.57
C ARG A 193 -11.54 -13.07 14.20
N VAL A 194 -11.38 -13.92 13.18
CA VAL A 194 -11.16 -13.50 11.79
C VAL A 194 -12.40 -12.78 11.23
N LEU A 195 -13.61 -13.24 11.52
CA LEU A 195 -14.86 -12.63 11.03
C LEU A 195 -15.06 -11.19 11.52
N LEU A 196 -14.58 -10.83 12.71
CA LEU A 196 -14.66 -9.44 13.22
C LEU A 196 -14.04 -8.42 12.27
N ILE A 197 -12.95 -8.78 11.59
CA ILE A 197 -12.27 -7.94 10.60
C ILE A 197 -13.19 -7.67 9.41
N PHE A 198 -13.84 -8.72 8.91
CA PHE A 198 -14.74 -8.61 7.78
C PHE A 198 -15.97 -7.78 8.14
N ASP A 199 -16.50 -7.90 9.35
CA ASP A 199 -17.58 -7.02 9.82
C ASP A 199 -17.15 -5.55 9.84
N PHE A 200 -15.91 -5.24 10.22
CA PHE A 200 -15.35 -3.90 10.19
C PHE A 200 -15.17 -3.36 8.76
N PHE A 201 -14.45 -4.08 7.89
CA PHE A 201 -14.11 -3.63 6.53
C PHE A 201 -15.23 -3.83 5.50
N SER A 202 -16.24 -4.66 5.77
CA SER A 202 -17.42 -4.78 4.87
C SER A 202 -18.44 -3.65 5.04
N LYS A 203 -18.36 -2.95 6.18
CA LYS A 203 -19.19 -1.80 6.56
C LYS A 203 -18.49 -0.46 6.34
N SER A 204 -17.16 -0.45 6.20
CA SER A 204 -16.37 0.77 6.03
C SER A 204 -15.33 0.64 4.92
N SER A 205 -15.19 1.69 4.11
CA SER A 205 -14.18 1.83 3.05
C SER A 205 -13.06 2.78 3.45
N PHE A 206 -12.77 2.90 4.75
CA PHE A 206 -11.90 3.94 5.26
C PHE A 206 -10.44 3.49 5.25
N THR A 207 -9.61 4.23 4.53
CA THR A 207 -8.26 3.83 4.11
C THR A 207 -7.13 4.43 4.96
N ALA A 208 -7.37 5.36 5.89
CA ALA A 208 -6.24 6.10 6.47
C ALA A 208 -6.44 6.65 7.90
N PRO A 209 -5.53 6.37 8.84
CA PRO A 209 -5.42 7.18 10.06
C PRO A 209 -5.02 8.62 9.69
N GLY A 210 -5.70 9.61 10.28
CA GLY A 210 -5.29 11.03 10.21
C GLY A 210 -5.84 11.86 9.05
N SER A 211 -6.71 11.31 8.19
CA SER A 211 -7.40 12.09 7.14
C SER A 211 -8.81 12.50 7.57
N HIS A 212 -9.27 13.67 7.13
CA HIS A 212 -10.65 14.11 7.34
C HIS A 212 -11.62 13.19 6.59
N SER A 213 -12.18 12.22 7.30
CA SER A 213 -13.14 11.27 6.74
C SER A 213 -14.36 11.98 6.12
N PRO A 214 -14.85 11.52 4.96
CA PRO A 214 -16.11 12.00 4.38
C PRO A 214 -17.34 11.56 5.19
N LEU A 215 -17.16 10.65 6.15
CA LEU A 215 -18.20 10.16 7.04
C LEU A 215 -18.74 11.26 7.95
N LYS A 216 -20.02 11.17 8.27
CA LYS A 216 -20.63 12.00 9.31
C LYS A 216 -19.96 11.68 10.65
N GLU A 217 -19.94 12.66 11.55
CA GLU A 217 -19.41 12.49 12.91
C GLU A 217 -19.95 11.24 13.63
N SER A 218 -21.26 10.94 13.47
CA SER A 218 -21.86 9.73 14.04
C SER A 218 -21.29 8.44 13.44
N GLU A 219 -21.03 8.42 12.12
CA GLU A 219 -20.47 7.26 11.43
C GLU A 219 -18.99 7.06 11.80
N LEU A 220 -18.26 8.16 12.01
CA LEU A 220 -16.90 8.14 12.56
C LEU A 220 -16.87 7.55 13.98
N GLN A 221 -17.77 8.00 14.84
CA GLN A 221 -17.89 7.49 16.21
C GLN A 221 -18.24 5.99 16.23
N ASP A 222 -19.17 5.56 15.37
CA ASP A 222 -19.51 4.14 15.22
C ASP A 222 -18.30 3.31 14.75
N MET A 223 -17.54 3.84 13.78
CA MET A 223 -16.31 3.19 13.30
C MET A 223 -15.22 3.15 14.37
N GLU A 224 -15.00 4.22 15.12
CA GLU A 224 -14.04 4.25 16.21
C GLU A 224 -14.44 3.29 17.33
N ALA A 225 -15.73 3.22 17.67
CA ALA A 225 -16.24 2.29 18.67
C ALA A 225 -16.02 0.84 18.21
N LEU A 226 -16.33 0.53 16.95
CA LEU A 226 -16.08 -0.80 16.38
C LEU A 226 -14.58 -1.11 16.33
N GLY A 227 -13.76 -0.14 15.95
CA GLY A 227 -12.31 -0.28 15.94
C GLY A 227 -11.75 -0.53 17.34
N LYS A 228 -12.23 0.17 18.36
CA LYS A 228 -11.86 -0.09 19.76
C LYS A 228 -12.26 -1.50 20.19
N ASP A 229 -13.49 -1.93 19.90
CA ASP A 229 -13.97 -3.28 20.25
C ASP A 229 -13.17 -4.41 19.57
N VAL A 230 -12.73 -4.20 18.33
CA VAL A 230 -12.00 -5.21 17.55
C VAL A 230 -10.49 -5.20 17.79
N PHE A 231 -9.90 -4.02 17.99
CA PHE A 231 -8.44 -3.80 17.97
C PHE A 231 -7.86 -3.35 19.32
N TYR A 232 -8.44 -2.35 19.99
CA TYR A 232 -7.66 -1.55 20.96
C TYR A 232 -8.11 -1.67 22.42
N ASP A 233 -9.38 -1.94 22.67
CA ASP A 233 -9.90 -2.08 24.03
C ASP A 233 -9.55 -3.46 24.58
N GLU A 234 -8.85 -3.52 25.71
CA GLU A 234 -8.53 -4.79 26.39
C GLU A 234 -9.79 -5.58 26.80
N ASN A 235 -10.92 -4.89 26.96
CA ASN A 235 -12.24 -5.49 27.21
C ASN A 235 -13.08 -5.65 25.94
N GLY A 236 -12.54 -5.23 24.79
CA GLY A 236 -13.15 -5.39 23.49
C GLY A 236 -13.35 -6.86 23.12
N ARG A 237 -14.25 -7.13 22.18
CA ARG A 237 -14.52 -8.49 21.70
C ARG A 237 -13.26 -9.15 21.10
N GLY A 238 -12.41 -8.39 20.40
CA GLY A 238 -11.17 -8.92 19.82
C GLY A 238 -10.23 -9.53 20.88
N PRO A 239 -9.72 -8.72 21.83
CA PRO A 239 -8.85 -9.22 22.90
C PRO A 239 -9.49 -10.28 23.81
N ARG A 240 -10.82 -10.24 24.03
CA ARG A 240 -11.53 -11.31 24.76
C ARG A 240 -11.49 -12.65 24.04
N LEU A 241 -11.76 -12.68 22.72
CA LEU A 241 -11.61 -13.89 21.92
C LEU A 241 -10.17 -14.40 21.96
N ASP A 242 -9.18 -13.50 21.88
CA ASP A 242 -7.77 -13.89 21.99
C ASP A 242 -7.48 -14.53 23.38
N ALA A 243 -8.04 -13.98 24.47
CA ALA A 243 -7.91 -14.58 25.80
C ALA A 243 -8.59 -15.95 25.91
N GLU A 244 -9.82 -16.10 25.40
CA GLU A 244 -10.57 -17.37 25.41
C GLU A 244 -9.85 -18.45 24.58
N ILE A 245 -9.34 -18.11 23.41
CA ILE A 245 -8.52 -19.01 22.57
C ILE A 245 -7.27 -19.44 23.35
N SER A 246 -6.57 -18.48 23.97
CA SER A 246 -5.36 -18.74 24.75
C SER A 246 -5.62 -19.70 25.91
N GLU A 247 -6.69 -19.47 26.67
CA GLU A 247 -7.09 -20.30 27.80
C GLU A 247 -7.45 -21.72 27.34
N LEU A 248 -8.36 -21.83 26.37
CA LEU A 248 -8.88 -23.11 25.89
C LEU A 248 -7.79 -23.99 25.24
N ALA A 249 -6.85 -23.38 24.52
CA ALA A 249 -5.74 -24.10 23.90
C ALA A 249 -4.53 -24.30 24.83
N GLY A 250 -4.56 -23.71 26.04
CA GLY A 250 -3.42 -23.71 26.96
C GLY A 250 -2.17 -23.09 26.33
N LEU A 251 -2.34 -21.93 25.70
CA LEU A 251 -1.29 -21.10 25.12
C LEU A 251 -0.96 -19.92 26.04
N PRO A 252 0.23 -19.32 25.92
CA PRO A 252 0.50 -17.99 26.44
C PRO A 252 -0.44 -16.94 25.83
N LYS A 253 -0.57 -15.79 26.51
CA LYS A 253 -1.31 -14.62 25.99
C LYS A 253 -0.92 -14.37 24.53
N ILE A 254 -1.90 -14.40 23.63
CA ILE A 254 -1.71 -14.09 22.21
C ILE A 254 -1.26 -12.64 22.09
N ARG A 255 -0.23 -12.42 21.27
CA ARG A 255 0.38 -11.11 21.03
C ARG A 255 0.60 -10.92 19.54
N PRO A 256 0.41 -9.72 18.99
CA PRO A 256 0.86 -9.42 17.65
C PRO A 256 2.37 -9.69 17.48
N GLU A 257 2.80 -10.10 16.29
CA GLU A 257 4.17 -10.48 15.94
C GLU A 257 5.15 -9.30 16.07
N TRP A 258 4.66 -8.05 15.94
CA TRP A 258 5.46 -6.84 16.17
C TRP A 258 5.58 -6.45 17.65
N ASP A 259 4.87 -7.13 18.58
CA ASP A 259 5.01 -6.92 20.03
C ASP A 259 6.29 -7.61 20.53
N TYR A 260 7.44 -7.10 20.10
CA TYR A 260 8.77 -7.58 20.42
C TYR A 260 9.36 -6.79 21.62
N PRO A 261 10.08 -7.45 22.56
CA PRO A 261 10.37 -8.89 22.68
C PRO A 261 9.26 -9.85 23.18
N PRO A 262 8.14 -9.43 23.81
CA PRO A 262 7.20 -10.35 24.46
C PRO A 262 6.68 -11.50 23.59
N TYR A 263 6.42 -11.27 22.30
CA TYR A 263 6.00 -12.30 21.36
C TYR A 263 7.02 -13.44 21.25
N LEU A 264 8.30 -13.12 21.01
CA LEU A 264 9.35 -14.14 20.85
C LEU A 264 9.60 -14.89 22.16
N GLU A 265 9.60 -14.20 23.29
CA GLU A 265 9.76 -14.86 24.58
C GLU A 265 8.64 -15.88 24.88
N ALA A 266 7.39 -15.55 24.53
CA ALA A 266 6.27 -16.45 24.68
C ALA A 266 6.36 -17.64 23.71
N PHE A 267 6.77 -17.39 22.47
CA PHE A 267 6.98 -18.42 21.46
C PHE A 267 8.07 -19.43 21.87
N ASP A 268 9.22 -18.97 22.36
CA ASP A 268 10.37 -19.81 22.72
C ASP A 268 10.14 -20.66 23.99
N LYS A 269 9.21 -20.22 24.85
CA LYS A 269 8.78 -20.97 26.04
C LYS A 269 7.94 -22.19 25.67
N LEU A 270 7.24 -22.18 24.54
CA LEU A 270 6.48 -23.34 24.05
C LEU A 270 7.43 -24.44 23.58
N LYS A 271 7.32 -25.64 24.15
CA LYS A 271 8.13 -26.81 23.74
C LYS A 271 7.39 -27.76 22.80
N ASP A 272 6.07 -27.73 22.83
CA ASP A 272 5.22 -28.50 21.94
C ASP A 272 5.12 -27.80 20.57
N LYS A 273 5.51 -28.52 19.51
CA LYS A 273 5.52 -27.97 18.14
C LYS A 273 4.13 -27.63 17.61
N GLN A 274 3.09 -28.38 17.99
CA GLN A 274 1.72 -28.09 17.58
C GLN A 274 1.22 -26.82 18.27
N LYS A 275 1.53 -26.66 19.56
CA LYS A 275 1.23 -25.41 20.28
C LYS A 275 1.99 -24.21 19.73
N GLN A 276 3.24 -24.39 19.31
CA GLN A 276 4.01 -23.33 18.65
C GLN A 276 3.33 -22.87 17.35
N GLU A 277 2.92 -23.80 16.48
CA GLU A 277 2.24 -23.47 15.23
C GLU A 277 0.85 -22.84 15.46
N LEU A 278 0.10 -23.34 16.45
CA LEU A 278 -1.19 -22.75 16.82
C LEU A 278 -1.00 -21.33 17.36
N TYR A 279 -0.06 -21.13 18.28
CA TYR A 279 0.27 -19.81 18.83
C TYR A 279 0.70 -18.85 17.71
N LYS A 280 1.57 -19.29 16.80
CA LYS A 280 1.96 -18.51 15.63
C LYS A 280 0.76 -18.12 14.76
N THR A 281 -0.16 -19.05 14.52
CA THR A 281 -1.40 -18.79 13.76
C THR A 281 -2.26 -17.74 14.44
N CYS A 282 -2.48 -17.87 15.75
CA CYS A 282 -3.23 -16.91 16.55
C CYS A 282 -2.59 -15.51 16.54
N CYS A 283 -1.27 -15.44 16.75
CA CYS A 283 -0.51 -14.20 16.73
C CYS A 283 -0.50 -13.56 15.34
N ALA A 284 -0.41 -14.35 14.26
CA ALA A 284 -0.50 -13.85 12.89
C ALA A 284 -1.90 -13.32 12.55
N ILE A 285 -2.96 -13.93 13.09
CA ILE A 285 -4.31 -13.38 13.02
C ILE A 285 -4.31 -12.04 13.75
N ALA A 286 -4.02 -11.99 15.05
CA ALA A 286 -4.00 -10.78 15.85
C ALA A 286 -3.17 -9.65 15.19
N SER A 287 -2.00 -9.99 14.64
CA SER A 287 -1.17 -9.07 13.87
C SER A 287 -1.89 -8.53 12.65
N GLY A 288 -2.31 -9.45 11.79
CA GLY A 288 -3.04 -9.10 10.60
C GLY A 288 -4.26 -8.22 10.87
N ILE A 289 -4.95 -8.46 11.99
CA ILE A 289 -6.10 -7.69 12.44
C ILE A 289 -5.69 -6.23 12.69
N HIS A 290 -4.71 -5.92 13.56
CA HIS A 290 -4.40 -4.51 13.84
C HIS A 290 -3.67 -3.81 12.69
N THR A 291 -2.97 -4.54 11.82
CA THR A 291 -2.39 -3.89 10.64
C THR A 291 -3.40 -3.74 9.54
N ALA A 292 -4.42 -4.60 9.44
CA ALA A 292 -5.34 -4.65 8.31
C ALA A 292 -5.82 -3.26 7.89
N SER A 293 -5.86 -3.08 6.59
CA SER A 293 -6.45 -1.92 5.94
C SER A 293 -7.22 -2.39 4.72
N ASP A 294 -7.91 -1.48 4.07
CA ASP A 294 -8.61 -1.73 2.80
C ASP A 294 -7.65 -1.92 1.60
N CYS A 295 -6.38 -2.27 1.87
CA CYS A 295 -5.37 -2.53 0.86
C CYS A 295 -5.08 -4.02 0.63
N HIS A 296 -4.80 -4.37 -0.63
CA HIS A 296 -4.56 -5.76 -1.03
C HIS A 296 -3.38 -6.38 -0.27
N HIS A 297 -2.34 -5.60 -0.05
CA HIS A 297 -1.08 -6.08 0.50
C HIS A 297 -1.15 -6.50 1.97
N ASN A 298 -2.19 -6.04 2.66
CA ASN A 298 -2.34 -6.19 4.10
C ASN A 298 -3.52 -7.08 4.51
N THR A 299 -4.60 -7.07 3.74
CA THR A 299 -5.77 -7.90 4.05
C THR A 299 -5.80 -9.18 3.19
N PHE A 300 -5.86 -9.06 1.87
CA PHE A 300 -5.95 -10.23 0.98
C PHE A 300 -4.70 -11.11 0.96
N ARG A 301 -3.53 -10.54 1.25
CA ARG A 301 -2.28 -11.29 1.36
C ARG A 301 -2.34 -12.37 2.45
N TYR A 302 -3.00 -12.09 3.57
CA TYR A 302 -2.91 -12.90 4.79
C TYR A 302 -4.14 -13.76 5.06
N ILE A 303 -5.33 -13.36 4.58
CA ILE A 303 -6.59 -14.08 4.84
C ILE A 303 -6.49 -15.59 4.52
N GLU A 304 -5.96 -15.96 3.35
CA GLU A 304 -5.82 -17.38 3.02
C GLU A 304 -4.88 -18.12 3.98
N GLY A 305 -3.82 -17.46 4.44
CA GLY A 305 -2.89 -18.02 5.42
C GLY A 305 -3.56 -18.27 6.77
N TRP A 306 -4.42 -17.35 7.22
CA TRP A 306 -5.20 -17.56 8.45
C TRP A 306 -6.20 -18.70 8.32
N ILE A 307 -6.98 -18.74 7.23
CA ILE A 307 -7.96 -19.81 6.98
C ILE A 307 -7.27 -21.17 6.89
N HIS A 308 -6.16 -21.25 6.16
CA HIS A 308 -5.34 -22.46 6.05
C HIS A 308 -4.76 -22.85 7.41
N GLY A 309 -4.23 -21.89 8.18
CA GLY A 309 -3.71 -22.10 9.53
C GLY A 309 -4.75 -22.65 10.49
N ILE A 310 -5.96 -22.09 10.47
CA ILE A 310 -7.08 -22.58 11.27
C ILE A 310 -7.44 -24.01 10.87
N GLY A 311 -7.59 -24.30 9.58
CA GLY A 311 -8.04 -25.62 9.12
C GLY A 311 -6.99 -26.74 9.28
N THR A 312 -5.72 -26.42 9.04
CA THR A 312 -4.64 -27.41 8.93
C THR A 312 -3.64 -27.38 10.09
N GLY A 313 -3.71 -26.37 10.96
CA GLY A 313 -2.75 -26.14 12.03
C GLY A 313 -1.40 -25.60 11.57
N ARG A 314 -1.29 -25.06 10.34
CA ARG A 314 -0.05 -24.51 9.78
C ARG A 314 -0.34 -23.25 8.95
N LEU A 315 0.32 -22.13 9.22
CA LEU A 315 0.10 -20.90 8.43
C LEU A 315 0.57 -21.01 6.97
N GLY A 316 1.66 -21.77 6.74
CA GLY A 316 2.26 -21.89 5.42
C GLY A 316 1.41 -22.75 4.48
N ILE A 317 0.96 -22.16 3.37
CA ILE A 317 0.24 -22.86 2.30
C ILE A 317 1.27 -23.51 1.36
N PRO A 318 1.35 -24.86 1.28
CA PRO A 318 2.41 -25.53 0.52
C PRO A 318 2.42 -25.20 -0.98
N THR A 319 1.26 -24.93 -1.56
CA THR A 319 1.10 -24.60 -2.98
C THR A 319 1.44 -23.14 -3.30
N ARG A 320 1.61 -22.27 -2.29
CA ARG A 320 1.91 -20.86 -2.50
C ARG A 320 3.42 -20.67 -2.63
N LYS A 321 3.86 -20.20 -3.80
CA LYS A 321 5.26 -19.81 -4.01
C LYS A 321 5.54 -18.52 -3.22
N ALA A 322 6.37 -18.65 -2.19
CA ALA A 322 6.81 -17.50 -1.39
C ALA A 322 7.46 -16.43 -2.28
N GLN A 323 7.21 -15.15 -1.96
CA GLN A 323 7.77 -13.98 -2.64
C GLN A 323 7.47 -13.86 -4.16
N SER A 324 6.62 -14.71 -4.73
CA SER A 324 6.28 -14.66 -6.16
C SER A 324 5.75 -13.30 -6.59
N GLU A 325 4.79 -12.76 -5.85
CA GLU A 325 4.22 -11.44 -6.13
C GLU A 325 5.23 -10.31 -5.91
N LYS A 326 6.11 -10.47 -4.91
CA LYS A 326 7.18 -9.51 -4.63
C LYS A 326 8.17 -9.41 -5.77
N GLN A 327 8.59 -10.56 -6.29
CA GLN A 327 9.48 -10.65 -7.43
C GLN A 327 8.82 -10.10 -8.70
N ARG A 328 7.56 -10.48 -8.96
CA ARG A 328 6.79 -9.97 -10.11
C ARG A 328 6.69 -8.45 -10.10
N LEU A 329 6.31 -7.85 -8.96
CA LEU A 329 6.20 -6.40 -8.84
C LEU A 329 7.56 -5.70 -8.98
N GLY A 330 8.62 -6.28 -8.41
CA GLY A 330 9.98 -5.76 -8.59
C GLY A 330 10.42 -5.70 -10.05
N HIS A 331 10.19 -6.77 -10.82
CA HIS A 331 10.55 -6.82 -12.24
C HIS A 331 9.80 -5.75 -13.06
N MET A 332 8.50 -5.57 -12.81
CA MET A 332 7.72 -4.52 -13.51
C MET A 332 8.21 -3.12 -13.13
N LEU A 333 8.45 -2.85 -11.84
CA LEU A 333 8.94 -1.55 -11.38
C LEU A 333 10.29 -1.20 -12.00
N PHE A 334 11.18 -2.18 -12.09
CA PHE A 334 12.45 -2.00 -12.82
C PHE A 334 12.22 -1.53 -14.25
N GLY A 335 11.31 -2.18 -15.00
CA GLY A 335 11.02 -1.78 -16.37
C GLY A 335 10.43 -0.37 -16.50
N TYR A 336 9.55 0.04 -15.58
CA TYR A 336 9.05 1.43 -15.56
C TYR A 336 10.17 2.42 -15.26
N VAL A 337 10.97 2.17 -14.23
CA VAL A 337 12.06 3.06 -13.81
C VAL A 337 13.10 3.21 -14.92
N LEU A 338 13.53 2.10 -15.50
CA LEU A 338 14.47 2.12 -16.63
C LEU A 338 13.87 2.85 -17.84
N GLY A 339 12.60 2.60 -18.15
CA GLY A 339 11.90 3.33 -19.22
C GLY A 339 11.87 4.84 -18.97
N LEU A 340 11.55 5.27 -17.75
CA LEU A 340 11.48 6.68 -17.35
C LEU A 340 12.86 7.34 -17.40
N ASP A 341 13.88 6.68 -16.85
CA ASP A 341 15.27 7.14 -16.86
C ASP A 341 15.75 7.39 -18.30
N LYS A 342 15.63 6.40 -19.17
CA LYS A 342 16.08 6.52 -20.56
C LYS A 342 15.25 7.50 -21.38
N TRP A 343 13.95 7.60 -21.09
CA TRP A 343 13.11 8.64 -21.68
C TRP A 343 13.60 10.03 -21.24
N LEU A 344 13.97 10.24 -19.98
CA LEU A 344 14.51 11.52 -19.48
C LEU A 344 15.84 11.87 -20.13
N VAL A 345 16.77 10.91 -20.28
CA VAL A 345 18.02 11.09 -21.05
C VAL A 345 17.75 11.41 -22.53
N GLY A 346 16.62 10.95 -23.07
CA GLY A 346 16.26 11.15 -24.49
C GLY A 346 16.78 10.06 -25.41
N MET A 347 17.06 8.89 -24.86
CA MET A 347 17.39 7.71 -25.64
C MET A 347 16.16 7.27 -26.45
N PRO A 348 16.28 7.02 -27.77
CA PRO A 348 15.21 6.37 -28.52
C PRO A 348 14.98 4.94 -28.02
N MET A 349 13.71 4.58 -27.83
CA MET A 349 13.28 3.27 -27.33
C MET A 349 13.92 2.09 -28.07
N GLN A 350 14.11 2.21 -29.39
CA GLN A 350 14.66 1.15 -30.23
C GLN A 350 16.10 0.79 -29.82
N PHE A 351 16.92 1.79 -29.49
CA PHE A 351 18.30 1.54 -29.04
C PHE A 351 18.31 0.89 -27.67
N LEU A 352 17.48 1.37 -26.73
CA LEU A 352 17.31 0.73 -25.43
C LEU A 352 16.94 -0.77 -25.55
N LEU A 353 16.00 -1.10 -26.42
CA LEU A 353 15.57 -2.48 -26.62
C LEU A 353 16.62 -3.35 -27.32
N ILE A 354 17.44 -2.77 -28.21
CA ILE A 354 18.59 -3.45 -28.83
C ILE A 354 19.63 -3.77 -27.75
N ASP A 355 20.00 -2.78 -26.95
CA ASP A 355 21.02 -2.93 -25.90
C ASP A 355 20.59 -3.96 -24.85
N LEU A 356 19.31 -3.94 -24.44
CA LEU A 356 18.73 -4.96 -23.56
C LEU A 356 18.77 -6.38 -24.15
N GLY A 357 18.77 -6.51 -25.48
CA GLY A 357 18.92 -7.80 -26.16
C GLY A 357 20.27 -8.49 -25.92
N HIS A 358 21.26 -7.74 -25.41
CA HIS A 358 22.60 -8.25 -25.09
C HIS A 358 22.80 -8.61 -23.62
N ILE A 359 21.77 -8.43 -22.77
CA ILE A 359 21.90 -8.51 -21.32
C ILE A 359 20.92 -9.54 -20.75
N ASP A 360 21.41 -10.46 -19.92
CA ASP A 360 20.55 -11.43 -19.21
C ASP A 360 20.17 -10.92 -17.81
N LEU A 361 19.01 -10.26 -17.73
CA LEU A 361 18.40 -9.85 -16.47
C LEU A 361 17.72 -11.00 -15.72
N GLY A 362 17.48 -12.14 -16.37
CA GLY A 362 16.63 -13.22 -15.87
C GLY A 362 15.12 -12.92 -15.88
N PHE A 363 14.73 -11.79 -16.49
CA PHE A 363 13.35 -11.40 -16.78
C PHE A 363 13.33 -10.39 -17.94
N ASP A 364 12.16 -10.13 -18.52
CA ASP A 364 11.99 -9.20 -19.65
C ASP A 364 11.24 -7.92 -19.20
N PRO A 365 11.91 -6.75 -19.12
CA PRO A 365 11.29 -5.46 -18.76
C PRO A 365 10.62 -4.74 -19.95
N LYS A 366 10.63 -5.33 -21.15
CA LYS A 366 10.24 -4.66 -22.39
C LYS A 366 8.83 -4.06 -22.35
N ASN A 367 7.85 -4.76 -21.77
CA ASN A 367 6.46 -4.30 -21.82
C ASN A 367 6.25 -3.00 -21.03
N GLU A 368 6.91 -2.85 -19.89
CA GLU A 368 6.85 -1.64 -19.07
C GLU A 368 7.58 -0.48 -19.77
N ILE A 369 8.74 -0.74 -20.37
CA ILE A 369 9.48 0.24 -21.18
C ILE A 369 8.61 0.73 -22.35
N LEU A 370 8.01 -0.19 -23.12
CA LEU A 370 7.14 0.16 -24.24
C LEU A 370 5.98 1.05 -23.80
N ARG A 371 5.37 0.77 -22.63
CA ARG A 371 4.29 1.59 -22.08
C ARG A 371 4.74 3.00 -21.71
N VAL A 372 5.91 3.16 -21.10
CA VAL A 372 6.48 4.49 -20.81
C VAL A 372 6.59 5.31 -22.08
N TYR A 373 7.23 4.79 -23.12
CA TYR A 373 7.41 5.51 -24.38
C TYR A 373 6.08 5.74 -25.12
N ALA A 374 5.14 4.79 -25.07
CA ALA A 374 3.84 4.93 -25.72
C ALA A 374 3.00 6.06 -25.11
N TYR A 375 2.94 6.14 -23.78
CA TYR A 375 2.14 7.17 -23.10
C TYR A 375 2.82 8.54 -23.10
N LEU A 376 4.14 8.59 -22.95
CA LEU A 376 4.88 9.85 -22.95
C LEU A 376 5.14 10.38 -24.37
N GLY A 377 5.20 9.53 -25.39
CA GLY A 377 5.55 9.95 -26.74
C GLY A 377 6.92 10.64 -26.82
N GLU A 378 7.24 11.23 -27.97
CA GLU A 378 8.56 11.82 -28.23
C GLU A 378 8.67 13.28 -27.79
N LYS A 379 7.54 14.00 -27.70
CA LYS A 379 7.54 15.42 -27.37
C LYS A 379 7.85 15.62 -25.89
N LYS A 380 9.04 16.13 -25.61
CA LYS A 380 9.47 16.59 -24.28
C LYS A 380 9.10 18.06 -24.09
N THR A 381 8.38 18.34 -23.01
CA THR A 381 8.11 19.71 -22.55
C THR A 381 8.62 19.84 -21.13
N PRO A 382 9.03 21.04 -20.66
CA PRO A 382 9.57 21.20 -19.31
C PRO A 382 8.67 20.66 -18.20
N VAL A 383 7.34 20.87 -18.29
CA VAL A 383 6.37 20.34 -17.33
C VAL A 383 6.35 18.81 -17.34
N LYS A 384 6.37 18.21 -18.54
CA LYS A 384 6.38 16.76 -18.71
C LYS A 384 7.65 16.14 -18.14
N GLU A 385 8.81 16.71 -18.43
CA GLU A 385 10.09 16.26 -17.89
C GLU A 385 10.08 16.32 -16.35
N TRP A 386 9.56 17.40 -15.77
CA TRP A 386 9.43 17.51 -14.31
C TRP A 386 8.47 16.48 -13.71
N LEU A 387 7.30 16.23 -14.31
CA LEU A 387 6.38 15.20 -13.81
C LEU A 387 6.97 13.78 -13.95
N VAL A 388 7.68 13.52 -15.05
CA VAL A 388 8.39 12.24 -15.28
C VAL A 388 9.52 12.06 -14.26
N ALA A 389 10.28 13.10 -13.97
CA ALA A 389 11.27 13.13 -12.90
C ALA A 389 10.66 12.84 -11.52
N CYS A 390 9.50 13.43 -11.21
CA CYS A 390 8.77 13.15 -9.98
C CYS A 390 8.34 11.67 -9.90
N LEU A 391 7.79 11.12 -10.99
CA LEU A 391 7.37 9.72 -11.04
C LEU A 391 8.57 8.78 -10.93
N TRP A 392 9.64 9.05 -11.66
CA TRP A 392 10.89 8.30 -11.56
C TRP A 392 11.38 8.27 -10.11
N TYR A 393 11.45 9.43 -9.43
CA TYR A 393 11.90 9.48 -8.03
C TYR A 393 11.02 8.64 -7.13
N THR A 394 9.69 8.76 -7.24
CA THR A 394 8.77 7.96 -6.41
C THR A 394 8.88 6.46 -6.67
N LEU A 395 9.17 6.03 -7.91
CA LEU A 395 9.34 4.61 -8.22
C LEU A 395 10.72 4.07 -7.81
N THR A 396 11.78 4.85 -8.02
CA THR A 396 13.17 4.53 -7.68
C THR A 396 13.39 4.54 -6.17
N TYR A 397 12.93 5.58 -5.50
CA TYR A 397 13.10 5.79 -4.07
C TYR A 397 11.98 5.11 -3.27
N ASN A 398 12.15 3.81 -3.04
CA ASN A 398 11.34 3.04 -2.10
C ASN A 398 12.21 2.61 -0.89
N PRO A 399 12.57 3.53 0.01
CA PRO A 399 13.51 3.30 1.12
C PRO A 399 12.93 2.42 2.24
N MET A 400 11.79 1.76 2.03
CA MET A 400 11.13 0.91 3.04
C MET A 400 11.91 -0.35 3.41
N ALA A 401 13.05 -0.61 2.76
CA ALA A 401 14.05 -1.55 3.25
C ALA A 401 14.92 -0.98 4.40
N GLY A 402 14.85 0.33 4.68
CA GLY A 402 15.80 1.05 5.55
C GLY A 402 15.20 2.06 6.54
N TYR A 403 13.95 2.52 6.40
CA TYR A 403 13.39 3.52 7.35
C TYR A 403 13.10 2.96 8.76
N SER A 404 13.13 1.65 8.89
CA SER A 404 13.08 0.91 10.14
C SER A 404 14.46 0.53 10.70
N ALA A 405 15.55 1.07 10.12
CA ALA A 405 16.86 1.05 10.75
C ALA A 405 16.95 2.16 11.81
N GLY A 406 16.19 2.00 12.89
CA GLY A 406 16.77 2.33 14.19
C GLY A 406 18.03 1.46 14.42
N PRO A 407 18.75 1.62 15.54
CA PRO A 407 19.90 0.77 15.84
C PRO A 407 19.58 -0.74 15.93
N ASP A 408 18.29 -1.10 15.86
CA ASP A 408 17.81 -2.48 15.79
C ASP A 408 17.58 -2.91 14.33
N PRO A 409 18.47 -3.73 13.74
CA PRO A 409 18.32 -4.25 12.37
C PRO A 409 17.10 -5.18 12.17
N MET A 410 16.35 -5.50 13.24
CA MET A 410 15.12 -6.32 13.18
C MET A 410 13.82 -5.51 13.25
N ALA A 411 13.85 -4.20 13.55
CA ALA A 411 12.66 -3.34 13.48
C ALA A 411 12.17 -3.09 12.03
N GLY A 412 12.98 -3.56 11.08
CA GLY A 412 12.91 -3.54 9.64
C GLY A 412 11.70 -4.14 8.93
N TYR A 413 10.44 -3.94 9.32
CA TYR A 413 9.34 -4.49 8.51
C TYR A 413 9.32 -3.81 7.14
N PRO A 414 9.61 -4.51 6.01
CA PRO A 414 9.52 -3.91 4.70
C PRO A 414 8.04 -3.67 4.41
N VAL A 415 7.56 -2.46 4.67
CA VAL A 415 6.18 -2.08 4.31
C VAL A 415 6.19 -1.79 2.82
N GLY A 416 6.03 -2.87 2.05
CA GLY A 416 6.14 -2.85 0.61
C GLY A 416 6.33 -4.25 0.06
N LEU A 417 5.82 -4.48 -1.14
CA LEU A 417 5.92 -5.79 -1.78
C LEU A 417 7.25 -5.99 -2.51
N VAL A 418 8.25 -5.11 -2.48
CA VAL A 418 9.27 -5.08 -3.56
C VAL A 418 10.71 -5.28 -3.08
N GLN A 419 11.51 -6.10 -3.77
CA GLN A 419 12.99 -6.17 -3.63
C GLN A 419 13.67 -5.24 -4.64
N HIS A 420 13.22 -4.00 -4.72
CA HIS A 420 13.63 -3.12 -5.81
C HIS A 420 15.14 -2.89 -5.80
N LYS A 421 15.69 -2.58 -4.61
CA LYS A 421 17.12 -2.36 -4.41
C LYS A 421 18.00 -3.49 -4.96
N GLU A 422 17.71 -4.74 -4.61
CA GLU A 422 18.47 -5.90 -5.08
C GLU A 422 18.44 -6.03 -6.61
N LEU A 423 17.31 -5.69 -7.25
CA LEU A 423 17.19 -5.68 -8.70
C LEU A 423 18.01 -4.56 -9.35
N LEU A 424 18.03 -3.37 -8.75
CA LEU A 424 18.84 -2.23 -9.21
C LEU A 424 20.34 -2.57 -9.11
N GLU A 425 20.78 -3.11 -7.98
CA GLU A 425 22.17 -3.55 -7.77
C GLU A 425 22.59 -4.62 -8.79
N ARG A 426 21.70 -5.59 -9.09
CA ARG A 426 21.97 -6.60 -10.12
C ARG A 426 22.05 -6.00 -11.52
N ALA A 427 21.20 -5.02 -11.83
CA ALA A 427 21.22 -4.34 -13.13
C ALA A 427 22.54 -3.57 -13.31
N GLU A 428 23.00 -2.87 -12.27
CA GLU A 428 24.29 -2.18 -12.27
C GLU A 428 25.47 -3.14 -12.52
N GLN A 429 25.45 -4.33 -11.90
CA GLN A 429 26.47 -5.36 -12.12
C GLN A 429 26.57 -5.86 -13.57
N VAL A 430 25.48 -5.77 -14.34
CA VAL A 430 25.45 -6.14 -15.77
C VAL A 430 25.53 -4.93 -16.69
N GLY A 431 25.91 -3.76 -16.15
CA GLY A 431 26.17 -2.54 -16.93
C GLY A 431 24.92 -1.73 -17.28
N ILE A 432 23.79 -1.94 -16.61
CA ILE A 432 22.58 -1.13 -16.78
C ILE A 432 22.42 -0.23 -15.56
N SER A 433 22.53 1.08 -15.77
CA SER A 433 22.12 2.05 -14.75
C SER A 433 20.69 2.53 -15.02
N PRO A 434 19.76 2.38 -14.06
CA PRO A 434 18.44 3.02 -14.08
C PRO A 434 18.46 4.44 -13.47
N ARG A 435 19.66 5.02 -13.28
CA ARG A 435 19.91 6.33 -12.66
C ARG A 435 20.72 7.29 -13.54
N GLU A 436 21.00 6.92 -14.79
CA GLU A 436 21.83 7.69 -15.72
C GLU A 436 21.36 9.15 -15.84
N TRP A 437 20.05 9.38 -15.87
CA TRP A 437 19.50 10.74 -15.93
C TRP A 437 19.87 11.55 -14.68
N MET A 438 19.61 11.01 -13.48
CA MET A 438 19.82 11.75 -12.24
C MET A 438 21.31 11.96 -11.97
N ASP A 439 22.14 10.94 -12.22
CA ASP A 439 23.59 11.03 -12.02
C ASP A 439 24.19 12.11 -12.96
N SER A 440 23.76 12.14 -14.23
CA SER A 440 24.15 13.20 -15.17
C SER A 440 23.65 14.58 -14.73
N ALA A 441 22.40 14.67 -14.24
CA ALA A 441 21.79 15.93 -13.81
C ALA A 441 22.46 16.54 -12.57
N LEU A 442 23.04 15.70 -11.70
CA LEU A 442 23.79 16.11 -10.52
C LEU A 442 25.30 16.33 -10.80
N GLY A 443 25.77 16.03 -12.01
CA GLY A 443 27.19 16.10 -12.37
C GLY A 443 28.02 15.00 -11.72
N ASN A 444 27.38 13.89 -11.32
CA ASN A 444 28.00 12.69 -10.78
C ASN A 444 28.40 11.71 -11.90
N ASP A 445 28.89 12.22 -13.03
CA ASP A 445 29.45 11.36 -14.06
C ASP A 445 30.68 10.64 -13.48
N SER A 446 30.56 9.31 -13.39
CA SER A 446 31.57 8.33 -12.99
C SER A 446 32.91 8.46 -13.71
#